data_AF-A0A522BIX4-F1
#
_entry.id   AF-A0A522BIX4-F1
#
_cell.length_a   1.000
_cell.length_b   1.000
_cell.length_c   1.000
_cell.angle_alpha   90.00
_cell.angle_beta   90.00
_cell.angle_gamma   90.00
#
_symmetry.space_group_name_H-M   'P 1'
#
loop_
_entity.id
_entity.type
_entity.pdbx_description
1 polymer ?
#
loop_
_entity_poly.entity_id
_entity_poly.type
_entity_poly.pdbx_seq_one_letter_code
_entity_poly.pdbx_strand_id
1 'polypeptide(L)' 'MLVHPQFSPIAFSVGPLSVHWYGLMYLLAFVLFLGLGRLR' A
#
# COMPACT_ATOMS: atom_id res chain seq x y z
N MET A 1 15.82 -1.45 -25.74
CA MET A 1 15.68 -2.38 -24.59
C MET A 1 14.88 -1.64 -23.52
N LEU A 2 13.68 -2.11 -23.16
CA LEU A 2 12.92 -1.53 -22.04
C LEU A 2 13.53 -2.05 -20.73
N VAL A 3 14.29 -1.19 -20.06
CA VAL A 3 14.79 -1.46 -18.72
C VAL A 3 13.60 -1.31 -17.76
N HIS A 4 13.21 -2.42 -17.14
CA HIS A 4 12.21 -2.39 -16.08
C HIS A 4 12.74 -1.50 -14.95
N PRO A 5 12.03 -0.43 -14.57
CA PRO A 5 12.40 0.36 -13.42
C PRO A 5 12.39 -0.57 -12.20
N GLN A 6 13.49 -0.59 -11.46
CA GLN A 6 13.62 -1.39 -10.24
C GLN A 6 12.74 -0.75 -9.18
N PHE A 7 11.49 -1.18 -9.06
CA PHE A 7 10.56 -0.62 -8.10
C PHE A 7 10.85 -1.16 -6.70
N SER A 8 11.14 -0.25 -5.77
CA SER A 8 11.35 -0.62 -4.37
C SER A 8 10.00 -1.02 -3.74
N PRO A 9 9.88 -2.23 -3.16
CA PRO A 9 8.63 -2.70 -2.56
C PRO A 9 8.27 -1.97 -1.25
N ILE A 10 9.22 -1.23 -0.69
CA ILE A 10 9.08 -0.43 0.52
C ILE A 10 8.56 0.96 0.14
N ALA A 11 7.41 1.33 0.70
CA ALA A 11 6.82 2.65 0.55
C ALA A 11 7.52 3.68 1.43
N PHE A 12 7.69 3.36 2.71
CA PHE A 12 8.44 4.19 3.66
C PHE A 12 8.91 3.34 4.85
N SER A 13 10.00 3.74 5.47
CA SER A 13 10.55 3.09 6.66
C SER A 13 10.51 4.05 7.85
N VAL A 14 9.95 3.60 8.97
CA VAL A 14 9.95 4.32 10.25
C VAL A 14 10.79 3.51 11.24
N GLY A 15 12.05 3.90 11.40
CA GLY A 15 13.01 3.17 12.23
C GLY A 15 13.17 1.71 11.76
N PRO A 16 12.97 0.70 12.64
CA PRO A 16 13.06 -0.71 12.26
C PRO A 16 11.85 -1.21 11.44
N LEU A 17 10.79 -0.41 11.29
CA LEU A 17 9.56 -0.82 10.63
C LEU A 17 9.57 -0.37 9.16
N SER A 18 9.55 -1.33 8.24
CA SER A 18 9.45 -1.06 6.80
C SER A 18 8.03 -1.31 6.29
N VAL A 19 7.35 -0.25 5.90
CA VAL A 19 6.00 -0.32 5.34
C VAL A 19 6.09 -0.61 3.84
N HIS A 20 5.43 -1.68 3.41
CA HIS A 20 5.43 -2.12 2.03
C HIS A 20 4.18 -1.63 1.29
N TRP A 21 4.31 -1.42 -0.02
CA TRP A 21 3.19 -1.00 -0.88
C TRP A 21 2.03 -1.99 -0.86
N TYR A 22 2.32 -3.28 -0.80
CA TYR A 22 1.30 -4.34 -0.70
C TYR A 22 0.45 -4.14 0.55
N GLY A 23 1.07 -3.99 1.73
CA GLY A 23 0.35 -3.76 2.98
C GLY A 23 -0.50 -2.48 2.96
N LEU A 24 0.03 -1.41 2.36
CA LEU A 24 -0.69 -0.15 2.21
C LEU A 24 -1.94 -0.30 1.32
N MET A 25 -1.83 -1.07 0.23
CA MET A 25 -2.96 -1.38 -0.66
C MET A 25 -4.06 -2.17 0.08
N TYR A 26 -3.72 -3.16 0.92
CA TYR A 26 -4.73 -3.85 1.74
C TYR A 26 -5.44 -2.92 2.69
N LEU A 27 -4.69 -2.06 3.39
CA LEU A 27 -5.27 -1.11 4.33
C LEU A 27 -6.23 -0.15 3.62
N LEU A 28 -5.83 0.36 2.46
CA LEU A 28 -6.64 1.24 1.63
C LEU A 28 -7.92 0.54 1.16
N ALA A 29 -7.82 -0.68 0.62
CA ALA A 29 -8.98 -1.47 0.20
C ALA A 29 -9.94 -1.75 1.36
N PHE A 30 -9.41 -2.08 2.53
CA PHE A 30 -10.20 -2.32 3.73
C PHE A 30 -10.95 -1.07 4.21
N VAL A 31 -10.26 0.08 4.28
CA VAL A 31 -10.89 1.37 4.66
C VAL A 31 -11.97 1.77 3.66
N LEU A 32 -11.72 1.61 2.36
CA LEU A 32 -12.72 1.86 1.33
C LEU A 32 -13.93 0.95 1.49
N PHE A 33 -13.72 -0.35 1.71
CA PHE A 33 -14.80 -1.31 1.92
C PHE A 33 -15.67 -0.94 3.14
N LEU A 34 -15.05 -0.60 4.27
CA LEU A 34 -15.78 -0.15 5.46
C LEU A 34 -16.50 1.19 5.23
N GLY A 35 -15.86 2.13 4.55
CA GLY A 35 -16.44 3.45 4.22
C GLY A 35 -17.67 3.33 3.30
N LEU A 36 -17.55 2.56 2.21
CA LEU A 36 -18.66 2.22 1.32
C LEU A 36 -19.74 1.39 2.02
N GLY A 37 -19.39 0.64 3.07
CA GLY A 37 -20.34 -0.04 3.96
C GLY A 37 -21.19 0.92 4.78
N ARG A 38 -20.62 2.04 5.22
CA ARG A 38 -21.29 3.07 6.03
C ARG A 38 -22.06 4.12 5.22
N LEU A 39 -21.74 4.28 3.94
CA LEU A 39 -22.37 5.29 3.07
C LEU A 39 -23.74 4.86 2.51
N ARG A 40 -24.29 3.76 3.02
CA ARG A 40 -25.58 3.16 2.67
C ARG A 40 -26.37 2.90 3.94
#